data_AF-A0A8J5KHH2-F1
#
_entry.id   AF-A0A8J5KHH2-F1
#
_cell.length_a   1.000
_cell.length_b   1.000
_cell.length_c   1.000
_cell.angle_alpha   90.00
_cell.angle_beta   90.00
_cell.angle_gamma   90.00
#
_symmetry.space_group_name_H-M   'P 1'
#
loop_
_entity.id
_entity.type
_entity.pdbx_description
1 polymer ?
#
loop_
_entity_poly.entity_id
_entity_poly.type
_entity_poly.pdbx_seq_one_letter_code
_entity_poly.pdbx_strand_id
1 'polypeptide(L)'
;MEGPSAKKRRPNFSEAEVYAIVSEVTKRQQIILGKLDSTRCTLKLKNHAWGEVLNAVNAVARFPRNVVEVRRKFSDLRVSVKKKAAQDKA
;
A
#
# COMPACT_ATOMS: atom_id res chain seq x y z
N MET A 1 -5.06 -23.65 -28.93
CA MET A 1 -4.29 -23.02 -27.83
C MET A 1 -4.47 -21.51 -27.93
N GLU A 2 -4.17 -20.80 -26.85
CA GLU A 2 -4.10 -19.33 -26.70
C GLU A 2 -5.28 -18.69 -25.95
N GLY A 3 -4.96 -18.31 -24.70
CA GLY A 3 -5.86 -17.83 -23.66
C GLY A 3 -6.22 -16.34 -23.78
N PRO A 4 -7.20 -15.88 -22.99
CA PRO A 4 -7.92 -14.65 -23.28
C PRO A 4 -7.11 -13.40 -22.94
N SER A 5 -6.94 -12.57 -23.98
CA SER A 5 -6.98 -11.11 -23.95
C SER A 5 -6.27 -10.43 -22.79
N ALA A 6 -4.98 -10.17 -22.98
CA ALA A 6 -4.16 -9.26 -22.19
C ALA A 6 -4.74 -7.83 -22.25
N LYS A 7 -5.77 -7.56 -21.43
CA LYS A 7 -6.15 -6.20 -21.05
C LYS A 7 -4.87 -5.52 -20.58
N LYS A 8 -4.43 -4.47 -21.27
CA LYS A 8 -3.33 -3.59 -20.85
C LYS A 8 -3.64 -3.04 -19.46
N ARG A 9 -3.33 -3.83 -18.44
CA ARG A 9 -3.42 -3.48 -17.04
C ARG A 9 -2.27 -2.51 -16.78
N ARG A 10 -2.56 -1.39 -16.11
CA ARG A 10 -1.50 -0.56 -15.53
C ARG A 10 -0.51 -1.48 -14.83
N PRO A 11 0.81 -1.27 -14.96
CA PRO A 11 1.81 -2.17 -14.41
C PRO A 11 1.48 -2.40 -12.94
N ASN A 12 1.37 -3.68 -12.59
CA ASN A 12 1.21 -4.09 -11.20
C ASN A 12 2.32 -3.41 -10.39
N PHE A 13 2.01 -3.00 -9.16
CA PHE A 13 3.05 -2.60 -8.22
C PHE A 13 4.09 -3.71 -8.16
N SER A 14 5.33 -3.37 -8.47
CA SER A 14 6.49 -4.25 -8.40
C SER A 14 6.71 -4.68 -6.95
N GLU A 15 7.39 -5.79 -6.73
CA GLU A 15 7.69 -6.28 -5.38
C GLU A 15 8.44 -5.23 -4.55
N ALA A 16 9.35 -4.47 -5.17
CA ALA A 16 10.02 -3.34 -4.54
C ALA A 16 9.05 -2.23 -4.10
N GLU A 17 8.07 -1.87 -4.95
CA GLU A 17 7.06 -0.86 -4.60
C GLU A 17 6.16 -1.38 -3.47
N VAL A 18 5.75 -2.66 -3.51
CA VAL A 18 4.96 -3.30 -2.45
C VAL A 18 5.73 -3.33 -1.13
N TYR A 19 7.01 -3.71 -1.17
CA TYR A 19 7.88 -3.73 0.00
C TYR A 19 8.05 -2.33 0.58
N ALA A 20 8.25 -1.31 -0.26
CA ALA A 20 8.30 0.09 0.19
C ALA A 20 7.00 0.52 0.86
N ILE A 21 5.82 0.21 0.28
CA ILE A 21 4.52 0.50 0.90
C ILE A 21 4.44 -0.17 2.28
N VAL A 22 4.68 -1.48 2.35
CA VAL A 22 4.51 -2.24 3.60
C VAL A 22 5.51 -1.78 4.64
N SER A 23 6.79 -1.63 4.28
CA SER A 23 7.85 -1.18 5.19
C SER A 23 7.56 0.21 5.75
N GLU A 24 7.25 1.18 4.89
CA GLU A 24 7.00 2.56 5.32
C GLU A 24 5.70 2.72 6.12
N VAL A 25 4.66 1.96 5.76
CA VAL A 25 3.41 1.92 6.52
C VAL A 25 3.59 1.21 7.85
N THR A 26 4.44 0.18 7.93
CA THR A 26 4.74 -0.53 9.19
C THR A 26 5.50 0.39 10.15
N LYS A 27 6.53 1.09 9.66
CA LYS A 27 7.25 2.13 10.43
C LYS A 27 6.30 3.19 11.00
N ARG A 28 5.24 3.52 10.27
CA ARG A 28 4.25 4.55 10.63
C ARG A 28 2.89 3.96 11.00
N GLN A 29 2.81 2.68 11.40
CA GLN A 29 1.52 2.00 11.58
C GLN A 29 0.72 2.63 12.70
N GLN A 30 1.40 3.16 13.73
CA GLN A 30 0.74 3.84 14.84
C GLN A 30 -0.01 5.09 14.40
N ILE A 31 0.39 5.72 13.28
CA ILE A 31 -0.27 6.90 12.72
C ILE A 31 -1.28 6.48 11.63
N ILE A 32 -0.90 5.53 10.77
CA ILE A 32 -1.72 5.11 9.62
C ILE A 32 -2.85 4.15 10.04
N LEU A 33 -2.55 3.18 10.89
CA LEU A 33 -3.48 2.19 11.43
C LEU A 33 -3.99 2.53 12.85
N GLY A 34 -3.36 3.48 13.53
CA GLY A 34 -3.80 3.94 14.84
C GLY A 34 -5.26 4.38 14.84
N LYS A 35 -5.97 4.08 15.94
CA LYS A 35 -7.30 4.60 16.18
C LYS A 35 -7.21 6.13 16.29
N LEU A 36 -8.19 6.83 15.72
CA LEU A 36 -8.38 8.27 15.82
C LEU A 36 -8.81 8.70 17.25
N ASP A 37 -8.43 7.93 18.26
CA ASP A 37 -8.73 8.23 19.64
C ASP A 37 -7.65 9.19 20.15
N SER A 38 -8.10 10.35 20.61
CA SER A 38 -7.36 11.30 21.44
C SER A 38 -6.33 12.18 20.72
N THR A 39 -6.77 13.36 20.26
CA THR A 39 -6.03 14.65 20.18
C THR A 39 -4.67 14.76 19.44
N ARG A 40 -3.94 13.68 19.15
CA ARG A 40 -2.60 13.66 18.53
C ARG A 40 -2.59 13.15 17.09
N CYS A 41 -3.47 12.23 16.72
CA CYS A 41 -3.56 11.71 15.34
C CYS A 41 -4.55 12.54 14.51
N THR A 42 -4.17 13.75 14.13
CA THR A 42 -4.98 14.61 13.25
C THR A 42 -5.03 14.03 11.83
N LEU A 43 -6.12 14.26 11.08
CA LEU A 43 -6.22 13.93 9.64
C LEU A 43 -4.98 14.42 8.84
N LYS A 44 -4.42 15.57 9.23
CA LYS A 44 -3.18 16.12 8.68
C LYS A 44 -1.97 15.19 8.89
N LEU A 45 -1.80 14.62 10.08
CA LEU A 45 -0.71 13.71 10.40
C LEU A 45 -0.81 12.42 9.59
N LYS A 46 -2.04 11.92 9.42
CA LYS A 46 -2.33 10.76 8.58
C LYS A 46 -2.02 11.05 7.12
N ASN A 47 -2.43 12.21 6.59
CA ASN A 47 -2.09 12.65 5.24
C ASN A 47 -0.58 12.81 5.04
N HIS A 48 0.12 13.38 6.02
CA HIS A 48 1.57 13.53 5.99
C HIS A 48 2.28 12.18 5.97
N ALA A 49 1.90 11.25 6.86
CA ALA A 49 2.45 9.90 6.86
C ALA A 49 2.20 9.17 5.53
N TRP A 50 1.06 9.38 4.89
CA TRP A 50 0.78 8.85 3.55
C TRP A 50 1.60 9.53 2.44
N GLY A 51 1.90 10.82 2.57
CA GLY A 51 2.80 11.55 1.68
C GLY A 51 4.23 11.00 1.76
N GLU A 52 4.71 10.71 2.97
CA GLU A 52 6.00 10.08 3.23
C GLU A 52 6.10 8.68 2.60
N VAL A 53 5.06 7.86 2.82
CA VAL A 53 4.95 6.53 2.18
C VAL A 53 4.96 6.69 0.65
N LEU A 54 4.20 7.65 0.11
CA LEU A 54 4.22 7.91 -1.32
C LEU A 54 5.61 8.28 -1.81
N ASN A 55 6.33 9.16 -1.11
CA ASN A 55 7.66 9.61 -1.53
C ASN A 55 8.64 8.45 -1.61
N ALA A 56 8.66 7.58 -0.60
CA ALA A 56 9.48 6.38 -0.59
C ALA A 56 9.10 5.37 -1.69
N VAL A 57 7.80 5.21 -1.95
CA VAL A 57 7.31 4.38 -3.06
C VAL A 57 7.70 4.99 -4.39
N ASN A 58 7.59 6.31 -4.55
CA ASN A 58 7.95 7.02 -5.77
C ASN A 58 9.45 6.94 -6.05
N ALA A 59 10.28 6.87 -5.02
CA ALA A 59 11.73 6.68 -5.16
C ALA A 59 12.11 5.32 -5.76
N VAL A 60 11.30 4.27 -5.53
CA VAL A 60 11.50 2.93 -6.13
C VAL A 60 10.57 2.67 -7.32
N ALA A 61 9.55 3.50 -7.51
CA ALA A 61 8.59 3.36 -8.59
C ALA A 61 9.18 3.89 -9.89
N ARG A 62 8.99 3.12 -10.95
CA ARG A 62 9.38 3.53 -12.31
C ARG A 62 8.50 4.65 -12.87
N PHE A 63 7.33 4.87 -12.25
CA PHE A 63 6.34 5.85 -12.66
C PHE A 63 5.77 6.57 -11.44
N PRO A 64 5.40 7.86 -11.58
CA PRO A 64 4.77 8.60 -10.49
C PRO A 64 3.46 7.94 -10.08
N ARG A 65 3.42 7.47 -8.83
CA ARG A 65 2.21 6.93 -8.19
C ARG A 65 1.49 8.03 -7.42
N ASN A 66 0.20 7.83 -7.13
CA ASN A 66 -0.57 8.74 -6.31
C ASN A 66 -0.82 8.17 -4.91
N VAL A 67 -0.99 9.05 -3.91
CA VAL A 67 -1.35 8.65 -2.54
C VAL A 67 -2.61 7.78 -2.53
N VAL A 68 -3.58 8.10 -3.40
CA VAL A 68 -4.84 7.33 -3.53
C VAL A 68 -4.57 5.90 -4.01
N GLU A 69 -3.70 5.72 -4.99
CA GLU A 69 -3.31 4.40 -5.51
C GLU A 69 -2.55 3.61 -4.45
N VAL A 70 -1.63 4.24 -3.74
CA VAL A 70 -0.84 3.63 -2.66
C VAL A 70 -1.74 3.19 -1.50
N ARG A 71 -2.70 4.04 -1.08
CA ARG A 71 -3.70 3.71 -0.06
C ARG A 71 -4.55 2.52 -0.48
N ARG A 72 -5.05 2.53 -1.72
CA ARG A 72 -5.85 1.42 -2.26
C ARG A 72 -5.03 0.13 -2.28
N LYS A 73 -3.80 0.18 -2.81
CA LYS A 73 -2.90 -0.96 -2.86
C LYS A 73 -2.61 -1.51 -1.47
N PHE A 74 -2.37 -0.66 -0.48
CA PHE A 74 -2.17 -1.11 0.90
C PHE A 74 -3.41 -1.79 1.47
N SER A 75 -4.61 -1.24 1.25
CA SER A 75 -5.87 -1.89 1.65
C SER A 75 -6.04 -3.26 0.99
N ASP A 76 -5.79 -3.35 -0.32
CA ASP A 76 -5.81 -4.62 -1.06
C ASP A 76 -4.75 -5.61 -0.53
N LEU A 77 -3.56 -5.13 -0.18
CA LEU A 77 -2.50 -5.93 0.43
C LEU A 77 -2.93 -6.46 1.80
N ARG A 78 -3.57 -5.65 2.66
CA ARG A 78 -4.07 -6.13 3.96
C ARG A 78 -5.09 -7.25 3.81
N VAL A 79 -6.01 -7.12 2.85
CA VAL A 79 -7.00 -8.17 2.54
C VAL A 79 -6.32 -9.39 1.94
N SER A 80 -5.39 -9.19 1.02
CA SER A 80 -4.64 -10.27 0.35
C SER A 80 -3.76 -11.04 1.32
N VAL A 81 -3.09 -10.37 2.27
CA VAL A 81 -2.29 -11.02 3.31
C VAL A 81 -3.17 -11.82 4.26
N LYS A 82 -4.34 -11.30 4.67
CA LYS A 82 -5.32 -12.10 5.45
C LYS A 82 -5.80 -13.32 4.68
N LYS A 83 -6.08 -13.18 3.38
CA LYS A 83 -6.56 -14.27 2.53
C LYS A 83 -5.45 -15.28 2.22
N LYS A 84 -4.22 -14.82 2.01
CA LYS A 84 -3.03 -15.67 1.78
C LYS A 84 -2.62 -16.42 3.05
N ALA A 85 -2.64 -15.79 4.21
CA ALA A 85 -2.41 -16.44 5.50
C ALA A 85 -3.47 -17.51 5.83
N ALA A 86 -4.69 -17.38 5.29
CA ALA A 86 -5.72 -18.41 5.39
C ALA A 86 -5.51 -19.57 4.39
N GLN A 87 -4.89 -19.31 3.23
CA GLN A 87 -4.57 -20.36 2.25
C GLN A 87 -3.26 -21.10 2.50
N ASP A 88 -2.35 -20.54 3.30
CA ASP A 88 -1.07 -21.18 3.69
C ASP A 88 -1.22 -22.13 4.89
N LYS A 89 -2.46 -22.38 5.35
CA LYS A 89 -2.80 -23.27 6.46
C LYS A 89 -3.56 -24.54 6.04
N ALA A 90 -3.62 -24.85 4.74
CA ALA A 90 -4.29 -26.04 4.21
C ALA A 90 -3.28 -27.04 3.65
#